data_AF-A0A4R6QB11-F1
#
_entry.id   AF-A0A4R6QB11-F1
#
_cell.length_a   1.000
_cell.length_b   1.000
_cell.length_c   1.000
_cell.angle_alpha   90.00
_cell.angle_beta   90.00
_cell.angle_gamma   90.00
#
_symmetry.space_group_name_H-M   'P 1'
#
loop_
_entity.id
_entity.type
_entity.pdbx_description
1 polymer ?
#
loop_
_entity_poly.entity_id
_entity_poly.type
_entity_poly.pdbx_seq_one_letter_code
_entity_poly.pdbx_strand_id
1 'polypeptide(L)'
;MKHYRYTTSGTCSRQIDFDLDENVVHNINFTGGCSGNLKAIPIILEGWTVEEINDKLRGVMCEGKDTSCSDQLSIAVGKALEMQQSQDEGTAR
;
A
#
# COMPACT_ATOMS: atom_id res chain seq x y z
N MET A 1 -7.19 -13.84 2.20
CA MET A 1 -6.72 -12.80 1.25
C MET A 1 -7.87 -11.96 0.68
N LYS A 2 -7.85 -10.64 0.88
CA LYS A 2 -8.86 -9.67 0.43
C LYS A 2 -8.22 -8.58 -0.42
N HIS A 3 -8.91 -8.18 -1.50
CA HIS A 3 -8.43 -7.16 -2.44
C HIS A 3 -8.77 -5.74 -1.99
N TYR A 4 -7.82 -4.82 -2.11
CA TYR A 4 -7.95 -3.42 -1.78
C TYR A 4 -7.55 -2.53 -2.96
N ARG A 5 -8.31 -1.44 -3.13
CA ARG A 5 -8.02 -0.37 -4.08
C ARG A 5 -7.93 0.95 -3.34
N TYR A 6 -6.83 1.66 -3.57
CA TYR A 6 -6.53 2.93 -2.93
C TYR A 6 -6.23 4.00 -3.98
N THR A 7 -7.01 5.09 -3.96
CA THR A 7 -6.74 6.27 -4.78
C THR A 7 -5.66 7.11 -4.11
N THR A 8 -4.53 7.30 -4.78
CA THR A 8 -3.42 8.09 -4.27
C THR A 8 -3.67 9.59 -4.44
N SER A 9 -3.02 10.40 -3.61
CA SER A 9 -3.01 11.86 -3.73
C SER A 9 -1.59 12.39 -3.71
N GLY A 10 -1.36 13.57 -4.29
CA GLY A 10 -0.06 14.24 -4.28
C GLY A 10 1.06 13.52 -5.04
N THR A 11 0.79 12.44 -5.77
CA THR A 11 1.80 11.58 -6.41
C THR A 11 1.58 11.47 -7.92
N CYS A 12 2.53 10.85 -8.63
CA CYS A 12 2.39 10.58 -10.07
C CYS A 12 1.55 9.31 -10.35
N SER A 13 1.57 8.36 -9.43
CA SER A 13 0.57 7.29 -9.41
C SER A 13 -0.79 7.84 -9.02
N ARG A 14 -1.85 7.20 -9.53
CA ARG A 14 -3.24 7.60 -9.30
C ARG A 14 -4.00 6.55 -8.48
N GLN A 15 -3.50 5.32 -8.47
CA GLN A 15 -4.16 4.20 -7.82
C GLN A 15 -3.13 3.12 -7.46
N ILE A 16 -3.37 2.48 -6.32
CA ILE A 16 -2.67 1.28 -5.86
C ILE A 16 -3.72 0.20 -5.64
N ASP A 17 -3.50 -0.96 -6.23
CA ASP A 17 -4.27 -2.17 -6.00
C ASP A 17 -3.33 -3.18 -5.31
N PHE A 18 -3.82 -3.90 -4.31
CA PHE A 18 -3.05 -4.93 -3.62
C PHE A 18 -3.99 -5.89 -2.90
N ASP A 19 -3.46 -7.05 -2.52
CA ASP A 19 -4.15 -8.03 -1.71
C ASP A 19 -3.53 -8.08 -0.32
N LEU A 20 -4.38 -8.26 0.70
CA LEU A 20 -3.95 -8.41 2.09
C LEU A 20 -4.40 -9.78 2.60
N ASP A 21 -3.46 -10.58 3.11
CA ASP A 21 -3.72 -11.82 3.81
C ASP A 21 -3.30 -11.68 5.27
N GLU A 22 -4.26 -11.50 6.16
CA GLU A 22 -4.03 -11.05 7.54
C GLU A 22 -3.22 -9.74 7.58
N ASN A 23 -1.90 -9.82 7.81
CA ASN A 23 -0.99 -8.67 7.80
C ASN A 23 0.01 -8.69 6.62
N VAL A 24 -0.05 -9.68 5.73
CA VAL A 24 0.91 -9.87 4.64
C VAL A 24 0.35 -9.29 3.34
N VAL A 25 1.17 -8.47 2.67
CA VAL A 25 0.79 -7.75 1.45
C VAL A 25 1.29 -8.50 0.21
N HIS A 26 0.39 -8.64 -0.76
CA HIS A 26 0.61 -9.36 -2.01
C HIS A 26 0.09 -8.56 -3.22
N ASN A 27 0.54 -8.93 -4.42
CA ASN A 27 -0.04 -8.47 -5.69
C ASN A 27 -0.14 -6.94 -5.83
N ILE A 28 0.88 -6.22 -5.34
CA ILE A 28 0.91 -4.75 -5.43
C ILE A 28 0.97 -4.33 -6.89
N ASN A 29 0.07 -3.45 -7.30
CA ASN A 29 0.04 -2.87 -8.63
C ASN A 29 -0.25 -1.37 -8.56
N PHE A 30 0.55 -0.59 -9.27
CA PHE A 30 0.38 0.86 -9.36
C PHE A 30 -0.17 1.25 -10.73
N THR A 31 -1.11 2.18 -10.76
CA THR A 31 -1.62 2.77 -12.01
C THR A 31 -1.05 4.17 -12.22
N GLY A 32 -0.22 4.31 -13.26
CA GLY A 32 0.45 5.56 -13.62
C GLY A 32 1.67 5.88 -12.74
N GLY A 33 2.64 6.62 -13.29
CA GLY A 33 3.91 6.95 -12.63
C GLY A 33 5.14 6.42 -13.38
N CYS A 34 6.28 6.29 -12.69
CA CYS A 34 7.55 5.86 -13.28
C CYS A 34 7.58 4.35 -13.57
N SER A 35 7.48 3.96 -14.84
CA SER A 35 7.33 2.54 -15.25
C SER A 35 8.34 1.56 -14.61
N GLY A 36 9.60 1.97 -14.43
CA GLY A 36 10.62 1.11 -13.79
C GLY A 36 10.33 0.85 -12.32
N ASN A 37 10.18 1.91 -11.52
CA ASN A 37 9.92 1.79 -10.09
C ASN A 37 8.58 1.12 -9.80
N LEU A 38 7.55 1.37 -10.60
CA LEU A 38 6.24 0.73 -10.43
C LEU A 38 6.27 -0.78 -10.67
N LYS A 39 7.27 -1.31 -11.39
CA LYS A 39 7.49 -2.75 -11.54
C LYS A 39 8.40 -3.30 -10.46
N ALA A 40 9.44 -2.56 -10.10
CA ALA A 40 10.43 -3.01 -9.12
C ALA A 40 9.87 -3.08 -7.70
N ILE A 41 9.11 -2.06 -7.27
CA ILE A 41 8.58 -1.98 -5.90
C ILE A 41 7.68 -3.19 -5.56
N PRO A 42 6.70 -3.57 -6.39
CA PRO A 42 5.91 -4.79 -6.15
C PRO A 42 6.75 -6.05 -5.98
N ILE A 43 7.78 -6.23 -6.81
CA ILE A 43 8.66 -7.40 -6.74
C ILE A 43 9.44 -7.43 -5.42
N ILE A 44 9.93 -6.27 -4.97
CA ILE A 44 10.76 -6.15 -3.76
C ILE A 44 9.93 -6.39 -2.50
N LEU A 45 8.68 -5.92 -2.49
CA LEU A 45 7.81 -5.92 -1.30
C LEU A 45 6.82 -7.09 -1.25
N GLU A 46 6.86 -8.00 -2.22
CA GLU A 46 5.98 -9.16 -2.25
C GLU A 46 6.16 -10.01 -0.99
N GLY A 47 5.06 -10.27 -0.27
CA GLY A 47 5.07 -11.07 0.96
C GLY A 47 5.58 -10.34 2.20
N TRP A 48 5.76 -9.02 2.14
CA TRP A 48 6.10 -8.20 3.30
C TRP A 48 4.87 -7.94 4.17
N THR A 49 5.09 -7.76 5.48
CA THR A 49 4.01 -7.33 6.36
C THR A 49 3.71 -5.84 6.24
N VAL A 50 2.50 -5.45 6.65
CA VAL A 50 2.09 -4.04 6.76
C VAL A 50 3.08 -3.23 7.61
N GLU A 51 3.59 -3.80 8.69
CA GLU A 51 4.57 -3.17 9.57
C GLU A 51 5.90 -2.94 8.85
N GLU A 52 6.43 -3.95 8.16
CA GLU A 52 7.71 -3.83 7.44
C GLU A 52 7.64 -2.75 6.35
N ILE A 53 6.53 -2.66 5.62
CA ILE A 53 6.30 -1.63 4.60
C ILE A 53 6.24 -0.25 5.26
N ASN A 54 5.49 -0.11 6.36
CA ASN A 54 5.37 1.17 7.08
C ASN A 54 6.72 1.65 7.63
N ASP A 55 7.45 0.77 8.31
CA ASP A 55 8.73 1.11 8.93
C ASP A 55 9.78 1.57 7.92
N LYS A 56 9.73 1.04 6.69
CA LYS A 56 10.70 1.39 5.64
C LYS A 56 10.27 2.56 4.75
N LEU A 57 8.98 2.70 4.46
CA LEU A 57 8.51 3.58 3.38
C LEU A 57 7.71 4.79 3.88
N ARG A 58 7.22 4.77 5.12
CA ARG A 58 6.45 5.89 5.66
C ARG A 58 7.31 7.15 5.72
N GLY A 59 6.78 8.25 5.20
CA GLY A 59 7.46 9.55 5.17
C GLY A 59 8.53 9.68 4.07
N VAL A 60 8.73 8.68 3.21
CA VAL A 60 9.60 8.83 2.03
C VAL A 60 8.93 9.81 1.06
N MET A 61 9.53 10.97 0.83
CA MET A 61 8.95 12.03 -0.01
C MET A 61 9.61 12.08 -1.40
N CYS A 62 8.83 12.44 -2.42
CA CYS A 62 9.39 12.86 -3.70
C CYS A 62 9.89 14.31 -3.60
N GLU A 63 10.90 14.66 -4.40
CA GLU A 63 11.38 16.04 -4.47
C GLU A 63 10.25 17.02 -4.85
N GLY A 64 10.07 18.07 -4.04
CA GLY A 64 9.04 19.09 -4.23
C GLY A 64 7.61 18.64 -3.89
N LYS A 65 7.44 17.52 -3.16
CA LYS A 65 6.12 16.98 -2.77
C LYS A 65 6.13 16.54 -1.31
N ASP A 66 4.98 16.64 -0.66
CA ASP A 66 4.81 16.22 0.75
C ASP A 66 4.61 14.69 0.92
N THR A 67 4.74 13.92 -0.18
CA THR A 67 4.55 12.45 -0.19
C THR A 67 5.20 11.84 -1.44
N SER A 68 5.19 10.51 -1.54
CA SER A 68 5.66 9.73 -2.69
C SER A 68 4.76 8.51 -2.94
N CYS A 69 4.97 7.81 -4.06
CA CYS A 69 4.22 6.58 -4.32
C CYS A 69 4.46 5.50 -3.25
N SER A 70 5.68 5.40 -2.71
CA SER A 70 6.02 4.46 -1.64
C SER A 70 5.43 4.87 -0.29
N ASP A 71 5.41 6.18 0.00
CA ASP A 71 4.74 6.68 1.20
C ASP A 71 3.21 6.47 1.12
N GLN A 72 2.60 6.74 -0.03
CA GLN A 72 1.18 6.44 -0.26
C GLN A 72 0.88 4.94 -0.16
N LEU A 73 1.78 4.06 -0.60
CA LEU A 73 1.64 2.61 -0.39
C LEU A 73 1.60 2.28 1.10
N SER A 74 2.53 2.83 1.90
CA SER A 74 2.55 2.60 3.36
C SER A 74 1.22 3.02 4.02
N ILE A 75 0.69 4.19 3.65
CA ILE A 75 -0.60 4.69 4.14
C ILE A 75 -1.75 3.76 3.71
N ALA A 76 -1.71 3.26 2.47
CA ALA A 76 -2.76 2.42 1.92
C ALA A 76 -2.86 1.07 2.64
N VAL A 77 -1.72 0.40 2.87
CA VAL A 77 -1.68 -0.91 3.53
C VAL A 77 -2.09 -0.82 5.00
N GLY A 78 -1.71 0.26 5.70
CA GLY A 78 -2.15 0.52 7.07
C GLY A 78 -3.67 0.69 7.17
N LYS A 79 -4.25 1.52 6.29
CA LYS A 79 -5.72 1.69 6.23
C LYS A 79 -6.46 0.39 5.92
N ALA A 80 -5.91 -0.45 5.04
CA ALA A 80 -6.52 -1.73 4.71
C ALA A 80 -6.55 -2.69 5.91
N LEU A 81 -5.47 -2.73 6.70
CA LEU A 81 -5.41 -3.55 7.92
C LEU A 81 -6.46 -3.09 8.95
N GLU A 82 -6.57 -1.79 9.20
CA GLU A 82 -7.59 -1.20 10.10
C GLU A 82 -9.02 -1.55 9.64
N MET A 83 -9.28 -1.48 8.33
CA MET A 83 -10.58 -1.84 7.74
C MET A 83 -10.89 -3.33 7.86
N GLN A 84 -9.88 -4.20 7.78
CA GLN A 84 -10.06 -5.65 7.94
C GLN A 84 -10.43 -6.00 9.37
N GLN A 85 -9.67 -5.48 10.35
CA GLN A 85 -9.93 -5.70 11.78
C GLN A 85 -11.34 -5.23 12.17
N SER A 86 -11.76 -4.07 11.67
CA SER A 86 -13.11 -3.52 11.93
C SER A 86 -14.25 -4.40 11.38
N GLN A 87 -14.00 -5.18 10.32
CA GLN A 87 -15.00 -6.08 9.72
C GLN A 87 -15.08 -7.43 10.43
N ASP A 88 -13.95 -7.92 10.94
CA ASP A 88 -13.87 -9.17 11.67
C ASP A 88 -14.54 -9.04 13.05
N GLU A 89 -14.35 -7.90 13.74
CA GLU A 89 -15.00 -7.60 15.03
C GLU A 89 -16.54 -7.46 14.93
N GLY A 90 -17.06 -7.07 13.77
CA GLY A 90 -18.49 -6.94 13.51
C GLY A 90 -19.20 -8.28 13.23
N THR A 91 -18.46 -9.33 12.87
CA THR A 91 -19.01 -10.64 12.49
C THR A 91 -19.03 -11.64 13.67
N ALA A 92 -18.34 -11.32 14.77
CA ALA A 92 -18.24 -12.15 15.97
C ALA A 92 -19.34 -11.90 17.03
N ARG A 93 -20.48 -11.28 16.66
CA ARG A 93 -21.62 -11.01 17.56
C ARG A 93 -22.91 -11.69 17.10
#